data_AF-A0A9D4E3A2-F1
#
_entry.id   AF-A0A9D4E3A2-F1
#
_cell.length_a   1.000
_cell.length_b   1.000
_cell.length_c   1.000
_cell.angle_alpha   90.00
_cell.angle_beta   90.00
_cell.angle_gamma   90.00
#
_symmetry.space_group_name_H-M   'P 1'
#
loop_
_entity.id
_entity.type
_entity.pdbx_description
1 polymer ?
#
loop_
_entity_poly.entity_id
_entity_poly.type
_entity_poly.pdbx_seq_one_letter_code
_entity_poly.pdbx_strand_id
1 'polypeptide(L)'
;MAFVVYYMNTICKKDPIKTEIQHICLAFQKKAEATVKKQIERRNMIAQEFSDLIVYCVAVQFNEKFQGSGNCVEMSSFQETKAEGLCSKSKALQFPTYNYRQLSRVYPKGSRIDSSNYNPIPMWNCGSQLCALNYQTADWPMQVNQGRFLMNGMCGYVLQPDCIWSEGYSPFDKRSVKVDPMTISVTVIGARHLMRPKQKLGNPFVEIEIVGLDCDNNKWKTLSTQMNGLNPVWSKQTTDFDIHCPDLALIRFVVNDEDTFGEPKFLGQATFPVKCLRTGYRSVPLKNEYSEPLELSALLVHVDIRNPQEEDNDIYSCLQDLQDQREDLSSRIAELELNGDLRQAQQVRQVLQETEATIVKKNQERQHR
;
A
#
# COMPACT_ATOMS: atom_id res chain seq x y z
N MET A 1 -1.72 37.54 -37.42
CA MET A 1 -3.20 37.56 -37.39
C MET A 1 -3.81 38.63 -36.46
N ALA A 2 -3.07 39.21 -35.50
CA ALA A 2 -3.59 40.24 -34.59
C ALA A 2 -3.83 41.62 -35.24
N PHE A 3 -3.16 41.94 -36.35
CA PHE A 3 -3.24 43.27 -36.97
C PHE A 3 -4.48 43.52 -37.84
N VAL A 4 -5.17 42.46 -38.30
CA VAL A 4 -6.35 42.59 -39.19
C VAL A 4 -7.65 42.73 -38.39
N VAL A 5 -7.69 42.21 -37.16
CA VAL A 5 -8.90 42.21 -36.32
C VAL A 5 -9.16 43.58 -35.69
N TYR A 6 -8.11 44.38 -35.42
CA TYR A 6 -8.27 45.66 -34.72
C TYR A 6 -8.82 46.78 -35.62
N TYR A 7 -8.54 46.76 -36.93
CA TYR A 7 -8.89 47.85 -37.84
C TYR A 7 -10.37 47.87 -38.29
N MET A 8 -11.10 46.76 -38.12
CA MET A 8 -12.48 46.61 -38.59
C MET A 8 -13.55 46.95 -37.54
N ASN A 9 -13.15 47.19 -36.27
CA ASN A 9 -14.11 47.45 -35.19
C ASN A 9 -14.61 48.90 -35.11
N THR A 10 -14.01 49.84 -35.83
CA THR A 10 -14.25 51.29 -35.67
C THR A 10 -15.22 51.90 -36.68
N ILE A 11 -15.91 51.11 -37.51
CA ILE A 11 -16.91 51.63 -38.47
C ILE A 11 -18.31 51.08 -38.17
N CYS A 12 -19.21 52.06 -38.02
CA CYS A 12 -20.68 52.14 -37.92
C CYS A 12 -21.56 50.91 -37.62
N LYS A 13 -22.64 51.21 -36.88
CA LYS A 13 -23.73 50.33 -36.49
C LYS A 13 -24.73 50.18 -37.65
N LYS A 14 -25.11 48.93 -37.94
CA LYS A 14 -26.11 48.45 -38.93
C LYS A 14 -25.62 48.34 -40.37
N ASP A 15 -24.69 47.41 -40.62
CA ASP A 15 -24.35 46.96 -41.97
C ASP A 15 -24.42 45.42 -42.06
N PRO A 16 -25.17 44.84 -43.03
CA PRO A 16 -25.19 43.40 -43.29
C PRO A 16 -23.78 42.82 -43.54
N ILE A 17 -22.89 43.67 -44.06
CA ILE A 17 -21.48 43.38 -44.34
C ILE A 17 -20.72 43.02 -43.05
N LYS A 18 -21.06 43.58 -41.89
CA LYS A 18 -20.36 43.29 -40.62
C LYS A 18 -20.70 41.88 -40.09
N THR A 19 -21.94 41.44 -40.29
CA THR A 19 -22.38 40.07 -39.97
C THR A 19 -21.70 39.06 -40.90
N GLU A 20 -21.56 39.41 -42.18
CA GLU A 20 -20.89 38.57 -43.18
C GLU A 20 -19.38 38.47 -42.90
N ILE A 21 -18.72 39.58 -42.54
CA ILE A 21 -17.30 39.59 -42.10
C ILE A 21 -17.12 38.76 -40.82
N GLN A 22 -18.02 38.86 -39.84
CA GLN A 22 -17.97 38.02 -38.63
C GLN A 22 -18.11 36.53 -38.96
N HIS A 23 -19.04 36.16 -39.85
CA HIS A 23 -19.21 34.77 -40.30
C HIS A 23 -17.96 34.23 -41.01
N ILE A 24 -17.35 35.05 -41.87
CA ILE A 24 -16.11 34.73 -42.57
C ILE A 24 -14.96 34.54 -41.57
N CYS A 25 -14.78 35.45 -40.61
CA CYS A 25 -13.77 35.33 -39.56
C CYS A 25 -13.94 34.05 -38.73
N LEU A 26 -15.18 33.72 -38.33
CA LEU A 26 -15.49 32.50 -37.57
C LEU A 26 -15.17 31.23 -38.38
N ALA A 27 -15.48 31.24 -39.68
CA ALA A 27 -15.16 30.13 -40.58
C ALA A 27 -13.64 29.95 -40.77
N PHE A 28 -12.88 31.05 -40.86
CA PHE A 28 -11.42 31.01 -40.90
C PHE A 28 -10.82 30.48 -39.59
N GLN A 29 -11.34 30.88 -38.43
CA GLN A 29 -10.94 30.32 -37.13
C GLN A 29 -11.21 28.83 -37.07
N LYS A 30 -12.43 28.38 -37.39
CA LYS A 30 -12.78 26.95 -37.43
C LYS A 30 -11.89 26.16 -38.37
N LYS A 31 -11.53 26.72 -39.53
CA LYS A 31 -10.63 26.08 -40.50
C LYS A 31 -9.18 26.03 -40.02
N ALA A 32 -8.70 27.07 -39.34
CA ALA A 32 -7.38 27.09 -38.72
C ALA A 32 -7.31 26.07 -37.56
N GLU A 33 -8.30 26.04 -36.68
CA GLU A 33 -8.44 25.05 -35.61
C GLU A 33 -8.49 23.62 -36.18
N ALA A 34 -9.30 23.38 -37.22
CA ALA A 34 -9.36 22.07 -37.89
C ALA A 34 -8.01 21.67 -38.53
N THR A 35 -7.23 22.63 -39.02
CA THR A 35 -5.90 22.37 -39.59
C THR A 35 -4.89 22.00 -38.51
N VAL A 36 -4.92 22.71 -37.37
CA VAL A 36 -4.11 22.39 -36.19
C VAL A 36 -4.50 21.01 -35.62
N LYS A 37 -5.80 20.72 -35.50
CA LYS A 37 -6.31 19.40 -35.10
C LYS A 37 -5.78 18.30 -36.01
N LYS A 38 -5.91 18.43 -37.34
CA LYS A 38 -5.35 17.46 -38.30
C LYS A 38 -3.84 17.28 -38.21
N GLN A 39 -3.09 18.32 -37.84
CA GLN A 39 -1.64 18.21 -37.62
C GLN A 39 -1.32 17.45 -36.33
N ILE A 40 -2.08 17.68 -35.24
CA ILE A 40 -1.96 16.93 -33.98
C ILE A 40 -2.34 15.46 -34.18
N GLU A 41 -3.43 15.18 -34.90
CA GLU A 41 -3.84 13.82 -35.26
C GLU A 41 -2.74 13.08 -36.01
N ARG A 42 -2.15 13.71 -37.03
CA ARG A 42 -1.05 13.12 -37.81
C ARG A 42 0.22 12.91 -37.00
N ARG A 43 0.55 13.85 -36.10
CA ARG A 43 1.75 13.78 -35.28
C ARG A 43 1.66 12.72 -34.19
N ASN A 44 0.50 12.61 -33.54
CA ASN A 44 0.30 11.70 -32.42
C ASN A 44 -0.32 10.37 -32.87
N MET A 45 -0.78 10.27 -34.12
CA MET A 45 -1.55 9.14 -34.65
C MET A 45 -2.80 8.82 -33.80
N ILE A 46 -3.45 9.86 -33.28
CA ILE A 46 -4.67 9.73 -32.47
C ILE A 46 -5.80 10.44 -33.21
N ALA A 47 -6.90 9.73 -33.47
CA ALA A 47 -8.09 10.31 -34.07
C ALA A 47 -8.72 11.35 -33.13
N GLN A 48 -9.15 12.49 -33.65
CA GLN A 48 -9.71 13.57 -32.86
C GLN A 48 -10.94 13.11 -32.06
N GLU A 49 -11.78 12.26 -32.65
CA GLU A 49 -12.98 11.72 -32.01
C GLU A 49 -12.65 10.92 -30.75
N PHE A 50 -11.50 10.24 -30.71
CA PHE A 50 -11.02 9.55 -29.51
C PHE A 50 -10.42 10.53 -28.49
N SER A 51 -9.67 11.52 -28.97
CA SER A 51 -9.10 12.56 -28.11
C SER A 51 -10.17 13.41 -27.41
N ASP A 52 -11.29 13.67 -28.09
CA ASP A 52 -12.41 14.47 -27.56
C ASP A 52 -13.14 13.76 -26.40
N LEU A 53 -12.98 12.44 -26.24
CA LEU A 53 -13.53 11.68 -25.11
C LEU A 53 -12.70 11.84 -23.82
N ILE A 54 -11.44 12.32 -23.92
CA ILE A 54 -10.52 12.39 -22.79
C ILE A 54 -10.67 13.74 -22.10
N VAL A 55 -11.52 13.76 -21.07
CA VAL A 55 -11.76 14.96 -20.24
C VAL A 55 -10.81 15.02 -19.05
N TYR A 56 -10.72 13.91 -18.31
CA TYR A 56 -9.79 13.70 -17.20
C TYR A 56 -8.85 12.54 -17.56
N CYS A 57 -7.79 12.35 -16.76
CA CYS A 57 -6.80 11.30 -17.00
C CYS A 57 -6.06 11.46 -18.34
N VAL A 58 -5.76 12.70 -18.74
CA VAL A 58 -4.97 13.01 -19.92
C VAL A 58 -3.57 12.45 -19.73
N ALA A 59 -3.22 11.42 -20.50
CA ALA A 59 -1.94 10.74 -20.37
C ALA A 59 -0.79 11.64 -20.88
N VAL A 60 0.13 11.98 -19.99
CA VAL A 60 1.32 12.78 -20.29
C VAL A 60 2.60 12.09 -19.85
N GLN A 61 3.71 12.46 -20.47
CA GLN A 61 5.04 12.01 -20.02
C GLN A 61 5.36 12.64 -18.67
N PHE A 62 5.72 11.81 -17.71
CA PHE A 62 6.12 12.28 -16.39
C PHE A 62 7.38 13.14 -16.46
N ASN A 63 7.36 14.29 -15.80
CA ASN A 63 8.49 15.20 -15.69
C ASN A 63 8.69 15.61 -14.22
N GLU A 64 9.82 15.22 -13.64
CA GLU A 64 10.15 15.46 -12.23
C GLU A 64 10.19 16.96 -11.87
N LYS A 65 10.41 17.86 -12.84
CA LYS A 65 10.50 19.31 -12.58
C LYS A 65 9.15 19.97 -12.26
N PHE A 66 8.03 19.34 -12.62
CA PHE A 66 6.69 19.90 -12.45
C PHE A 66 5.88 19.22 -11.33
N GLN A 67 6.55 18.45 -10.47
CA GLN A 67 5.93 17.83 -9.29
C GLN A 67 5.25 18.91 -8.43
N GLY A 68 3.95 18.75 -8.14
CA GLY A 68 3.16 19.70 -7.35
C GLY A 68 2.62 20.92 -8.11
N SER A 69 3.00 21.13 -9.38
CA SER A 69 2.47 22.23 -10.23
C SER A 69 1.78 21.74 -11.51
N GLY A 70 1.75 20.43 -11.75
CA GLY A 70 1.07 19.84 -12.89
C GLY A 70 -0.45 20.01 -12.86
N ASN A 71 -1.06 19.88 -14.04
CA ASN A 71 -2.50 20.02 -14.22
C ASN A 71 -3.23 18.79 -13.67
N CYS A 72 -4.26 18.98 -12.85
CA CYS A 72 -4.98 17.87 -12.19
C CYS A 72 -5.76 16.97 -13.15
N VAL A 73 -6.00 17.41 -14.39
CA VAL A 73 -6.60 16.56 -15.44
C VAL A 73 -5.58 15.63 -16.08
N GLU A 74 -4.28 15.88 -15.89
CA GLU A 74 -3.19 15.08 -16.44
C GLU A 74 -2.77 13.97 -15.48
N MET A 75 -2.31 12.86 -16.04
CA MET A 75 -1.77 11.74 -15.30
C MET A 75 -0.59 11.09 -16.02
N SER A 76 0.21 10.34 -15.26
CA SER A 76 1.33 9.56 -15.78
C SER A 76 1.24 8.10 -15.35
N SER A 77 1.71 7.22 -16.23
CA SER A 77 1.83 5.79 -15.95
C SER A 77 3.29 5.40 -15.74
N PHE A 78 3.54 4.49 -14.80
CA PHE A 78 4.85 4.06 -14.35
C PHE A 78 4.90 2.54 -14.32
N GLN A 79 5.90 1.96 -14.97
CA GLN A 79 6.26 0.56 -14.73
C GLN A 79 6.75 0.41 -13.28
N GLU A 80 6.47 -0.72 -12.63
CA GLU A 80 6.80 -0.99 -11.21
C GLU A 80 8.22 -0.55 -10.83
N THR A 81 9.26 -0.89 -11.61
CA THR A 81 10.66 -0.56 -11.27
C THR A 81 10.94 0.94 -11.30
N LYS A 82 10.27 1.68 -12.18
CA LYS A 82 10.35 3.15 -12.20
C LYS A 82 9.61 3.74 -11.00
N ALA A 83 8.45 3.19 -10.65
CA ALA A 83 7.69 3.62 -9.48
C ALA A 83 8.46 3.33 -8.18
N GLU A 84 9.08 2.16 -8.03
CA GLU A 84 9.96 1.78 -6.91
C GLU A 84 11.10 2.80 -6.74
N GLY A 85 11.74 3.22 -7.85
CA GLY A 85 12.77 4.26 -7.81
C GLY A 85 12.25 5.62 -7.31
N LEU A 86 11.01 5.98 -7.66
CA LEU A 86 10.34 7.21 -7.17
C LEU A 86 9.87 7.08 -5.73
N CYS A 87 9.53 5.88 -5.28
CA CYS A 87 9.16 5.57 -3.90
C CYS A 87 10.39 5.30 -3.01
N SER A 88 11.61 5.54 -3.47
CA SER A 88 12.82 5.31 -2.67
C SER A 88 13.04 6.38 -1.60
N LYS A 89 13.81 6.08 -0.55
CA LYS A 89 14.12 7.00 0.56
C LYS A 89 14.63 8.37 0.09
N SER A 90 15.40 8.44 -1.01
CA SER A 90 15.94 9.69 -1.55
C SER A 90 14.91 10.55 -2.28
N LYS A 91 13.80 9.97 -2.74
CA LYS A 91 12.73 10.63 -3.49
C LYS A 91 11.37 10.59 -2.78
N ALA A 92 11.35 10.12 -1.53
CA ALA A 92 10.14 9.81 -0.78
C ALA A 92 9.16 10.98 -0.60
N LEU A 93 9.64 12.23 -0.64
CA LEU A 93 8.81 13.44 -0.55
C LEU A 93 8.21 13.87 -1.90
N GLN A 94 8.87 13.53 -2.99
CA GLN A 94 8.54 14.01 -4.33
C GLN A 94 7.28 13.36 -4.89
N PHE A 95 7.16 12.04 -4.71
CA PHE A 95 6.04 11.30 -5.29
C PHE A 95 4.69 11.55 -4.58
N PRO A 96 4.61 11.64 -3.24
CA PRO A 96 3.42 12.13 -2.55
C PRO A 96 3.00 13.53 -3.01
N THR A 97 3.96 14.44 -3.19
CA THR A 97 3.68 15.81 -3.68
C THR A 97 3.06 15.81 -5.07
N TYR A 98 3.52 14.94 -5.98
CA TYR A 98 2.89 14.73 -7.28
C TYR A 98 1.47 14.15 -7.13
N ASN A 99 1.32 13.10 -6.31
CA ASN A 99 0.06 12.38 -6.13
C ASN A 99 -1.03 13.20 -5.40
N TYR A 100 -0.64 14.27 -4.71
CA TYR A 100 -1.59 15.20 -4.10
C TYR A 100 -2.47 15.93 -5.14
N ARG A 101 -1.94 16.21 -6.34
CA ARG A 101 -2.67 16.94 -7.40
C ARG A 101 -3.00 16.11 -8.63
N GLN A 102 -2.21 15.09 -8.94
CA GLN A 102 -2.32 14.32 -10.17
C GLN A 102 -2.43 12.82 -9.87
N LEU A 103 -2.99 12.08 -10.81
CA LEU A 103 -3.06 10.62 -10.69
C LEU A 103 -1.74 9.99 -11.16
N SER A 104 -1.27 8.97 -10.43
CA SER A 104 -0.27 8.04 -10.93
C SER A 104 -0.88 6.65 -11.12
N ARG A 105 -0.55 6.02 -12.24
CA ARG A 105 -0.86 4.61 -12.49
C ARG A 105 0.41 3.78 -12.48
N VAL A 106 0.50 2.82 -11.56
CA VAL A 106 1.60 1.85 -11.52
C VAL A 106 1.14 0.54 -12.15
N TYR A 107 2.00 -0.12 -12.93
CA TYR A 107 1.67 -1.39 -13.56
C TYR A 107 2.87 -2.36 -13.56
N PRO A 108 2.61 -3.69 -13.59
CA PRO A 108 3.66 -4.69 -13.53
C PRO A 108 4.64 -4.58 -14.70
N LYS A 109 5.92 -4.93 -14.48
CA LYS A 109 6.91 -4.97 -15.55
C LYS A 109 6.63 -6.11 -16.55
N GLY A 110 7.01 -5.90 -17.81
CA GLY A 110 6.76 -6.87 -18.88
C GLY A 110 7.49 -8.21 -18.72
N SER A 111 8.51 -8.31 -17.88
CA SER A 111 9.20 -9.58 -17.60
C SER A 111 8.40 -10.52 -16.69
N ARG A 112 7.30 -10.07 -16.08
CA ARG A 112 6.36 -10.91 -15.32
C ARG A 112 5.42 -11.66 -16.26
N ILE A 113 5.99 -12.53 -17.09
CA ILE A 113 5.26 -13.35 -18.06
C ILE A 113 4.31 -14.35 -17.37
N ASP A 114 4.57 -14.67 -16.11
CA ASP A 114 3.75 -15.50 -15.23
C ASP A 114 2.56 -14.75 -14.61
N SER A 115 2.38 -13.46 -14.95
CA SER A 115 1.38 -12.57 -14.35
C SER A 115 1.53 -12.38 -12.84
N SER A 116 2.71 -12.60 -12.25
CA SER A 116 2.98 -12.25 -10.85
C SER A 116 2.74 -10.75 -10.59
N ASN A 117 2.46 -10.39 -9.35
CA ASN A 117 2.30 -8.99 -8.95
C ASN A 117 3.54 -8.42 -8.24
N TYR A 118 3.67 -7.09 -8.29
CA TYR A 118 4.55 -6.34 -7.40
C TYR A 118 3.85 -6.06 -6.07
N ASN A 119 4.61 -5.66 -5.04
CA ASN A 119 4.04 -5.21 -3.78
C ASN A 119 3.44 -3.79 -3.95
N PRO A 120 2.13 -3.58 -3.80
CA PRO A 120 1.51 -2.26 -3.98
C PRO A 120 1.69 -1.31 -2.79
N ILE A 121 2.12 -1.83 -1.62
CA ILE A 121 2.20 -1.08 -0.37
C ILE A 121 3.13 0.14 -0.47
N PRO A 122 4.37 0.05 -0.99
CA PRO A 122 5.24 1.22 -1.11
C PRO A 122 4.63 2.34 -1.99
N MET A 123 3.87 1.95 -3.01
CA MET A 123 3.21 2.87 -3.93
C MET A 123 2.05 3.58 -3.26
N TRP A 124 1.21 2.86 -2.50
CA TRP A 124 0.15 3.46 -1.69
C TRP A 124 0.69 4.36 -0.58
N ASN A 125 1.78 3.94 0.09
CA ASN A 125 2.46 4.74 1.10
C ASN A 125 3.01 6.04 0.50
N CYS A 126 3.35 6.06 -0.80
CA CYS A 126 3.73 7.28 -1.51
C CYS A 126 2.54 8.01 -2.20
N GLY A 127 1.30 7.65 -1.87
CA GLY A 127 0.10 8.32 -2.38
C GLY A 127 -0.36 7.88 -3.77
N SER A 128 0.27 6.88 -4.39
CA SER A 128 -0.18 6.40 -5.71
C SER A 128 -1.58 5.78 -5.63
N GLN A 129 -2.46 6.16 -6.56
CA GLN A 129 -3.89 5.82 -6.48
C GLN A 129 -4.22 4.61 -7.35
N LEU A 130 -3.65 4.53 -8.56
CA LEU A 130 -3.99 3.51 -9.57
C LEU A 130 -2.90 2.43 -9.63
N CYS A 131 -2.72 1.68 -8.54
CA CYS A 131 -1.81 0.53 -8.50
C CYS A 131 -2.48 -0.67 -9.19
N ALA A 132 -2.25 -0.82 -10.50
CA ALA A 132 -2.82 -1.91 -11.28
C ALA A 132 -2.10 -3.23 -10.97
N LEU A 133 -2.88 -4.28 -10.69
CA LEU A 133 -2.43 -5.64 -10.41
C LEU A 133 -3.11 -6.63 -11.36
N ASN A 134 -2.50 -7.80 -11.53
CA ASN A 134 -3.01 -8.95 -12.26
C ASN A 134 -4.01 -9.71 -11.37
N TYR A 135 -5.31 -9.42 -11.54
CA TYR A 135 -6.39 -10.00 -10.72
C TYR A 135 -6.54 -11.52 -10.86
N GLN A 136 -6.08 -12.09 -11.97
CA GLN A 136 -6.09 -13.53 -12.22
C GLN A 136 -5.08 -14.30 -11.35
N THR A 137 -4.15 -13.62 -10.68
CA THR A 137 -3.08 -14.24 -9.92
C THR A 137 -3.41 -14.24 -8.42
N ALA A 138 -3.45 -15.43 -7.83
CA ALA A 138 -3.75 -15.64 -6.41
C ALA A 138 -2.53 -15.46 -5.49
N ASP A 139 -1.91 -14.28 -5.56
CA ASP A 139 -0.70 -13.98 -4.78
C ASP A 139 -0.96 -13.03 -3.60
N TRP A 140 0.06 -12.84 -2.77
CA TRP A 140 0.01 -11.97 -1.60
C TRP A 140 -0.44 -10.54 -1.95
N PRO A 141 0.09 -9.88 -3.02
CA PRO A 141 -0.38 -8.55 -3.44
C PRO A 141 -1.87 -8.47 -3.70
N MET A 142 -2.46 -9.47 -4.38
CA MET A 142 -3.89 -9.48 -4.64
C MET A 142 -4.72 -9.66 -3.38
N GLN A 143 -4.26 -10.48 -2.43
CA GLN A 143 -4.96 -10.68 -1.16
C GLN A 143 -4.92 -9.42 -0.29
N VAL A 144 -3.78 -8.72 -0.27
CA VAL A 144 -3.62 -7.41 0.38
C VAL A 144 -4.50 -6.34 -0.28
N ASN A 145 -4.56 -6.31 -1.61
CA ASN A 145 -5.45 -5.43 -2.35
C ASN A 145 -6.92 -5.65 -1.99
N GLN A 146 -7.38 -6.90 -2.01
CA GLN A 146 -8.74 -7.24 -1.61
C GLN A 146 -9.03 -6.83 -0.16
N GLY A 147 -8.07 -7.05 0.76
CA GLY A 147 -8.17 -6.61 2.15
C GLY A 147 -8.30 -5.10 2.32
N ARG A 148 -7.48 -4.31 1.61
CA ARG A 148 -7.54 -2.84 1.62
C ARG A 148 -8.89 -2.33 1.15
N PHE A 149 -9.38 -2.84 0.02
CA PHE A 149 -10.63 -2.41 -0.56
C PHE A 149 -11.88 -3.02 0.11
N LEU A 150 -11.75 -3.71 1.25
CA LEU A 150 -12.90 -3.95 2.13
C LEU A 150 -13.43 -2.65 2.75
N MET A 151 -12.56 -1.64 2.87
CA MET A 151 -12.96 -0.31 3.36
C MET A 151 -14.03 0.32 2.47
N ASN A 152 -14.77 1.26 3.05
CA ASN A 152 -15.74 2.07 2.33
C ASN A 152 -16.78 1.25 1.54
N GLY A 153 -17.22 0.13 2.11
CA GLY A 153 -18.28 -0.71 1.53
C GLY A 153 -17.89 -1.40 0.23
N MET A 154 -16.60 -1.67 -0.01
CA MET A 154 -16.12 -2.36 -1.22
C MET A 154 -16.41 -1.64 -2.54
N CYS A 155 -16.54 -0.31 -2.52
CA CYS A 155 -16.85 0.46 -3.73
C CYS A 155 -15.66 0.65 -4.69
N GLY A 156 -14.46 0.17 -4.33
CA GLY A 156 -13.23 0.35 -5.10
C GLY A 156 -12.49 1.67 -4.86
N TYR A 157 -12.99 2.52 -3.95
CA TYR A 157 -12.35 3.79 -3.57
C TYR A 157 -12.17 3.88 -2.06
N VAL A 158 -10.95 4.18 -1.63
CA VAL A 158 -10.59 4.40 -0.23
C VAL A 158 -9.92 5.76 -0.13
N LEU A 159 -10.44 6.61 0.75
CA LEU A 159 -9.84 7.91 1.02
C LEU A 159 -8.44 7.71 1.62
N GLN A 160 -7.45 8.40 1.08
CA GLN A 160 -6.08 8.37 1.61
C GLN A 160 -6.03 9.10 2.96
N PRO A 161 -5.31 8.57 3.96
CA PRO A 161 -5.21 9.20 5.27
C PRO A 161 -4.56 10.59 5.22
N ASP A 162 -4.97 11.49 6.11
CA ASP A 162 -4.47 12.86 6.19
C ASP A 162 -2.96 12.94 6.44
N CYS A 163 -2.39 11.92 7.08
CA CYS A 163 -0.96 11.86 7.36
C CYS A 163 -0.09 11.86 6.10
N ILE A 164 -0.56 11.27 4.99
CA ILE A 164 0.17 11.26 3.71
C ILE A 164 0.35 12.69 3.16
N TRP A 165 -0.59 13.57 3.46
CA TRP A 165 -0.63 14.95 2.96
C TRP A 165 0.02 15.95 3.91
N SER A 166 0.52 15.49 5.05
CA SER A 166 1.18 16.33 6.03
C SER A 166 2.51 16.85 5.49
N GLU A 167 2.82 18.11 5.78
CA GLU A 167 4.11 18.70 5.42
C GLU A 167 5.26 17.89 6.04
N GLY A 168 6.21 17.48 5.19
CA GLY A 168 7.35 16.67 5.59
C GLY A 168 7.09 15.16 5.69
N TYR A 169 5.90 14.66 5.33
CA TYR A 169 5.58 13.24 5.34
C TYR A 169 6.57 12.41 4.52
N SER A 170 7.14 11.38 5.13
CA SER A 170 7.97 10.37 4.48
C SER A 170 7.59 8.99 5.00
N PRO A 171 7.26 8.02 4.11
CA PRO A 171 6.96 6.66 4.54
C PRO A 171 8.16 5.91 5.16
N PHE A 172 9.37 6.49 5.10
CA PHE A 172 10.61 5.95 5.68
C PHE A 172 11.03 6.66 6.97
N ASP A 173 10.27 7.64 7.43
CA ASP A 173 10.54 8.34 8.69
C ASP A 173 9.30 8.30 9.57
N LYS A 174 9.31 7.41 10.57
CA LYS A 174 8.22 7.27 11.54
C LYS A 174 7.89 8.58 12.26
N ARG A 175 8.84 9.50 12.42
CA ARG A 175 8.64 10.79 13.09
C ARG A 175 7.87 11.79 12.22
N SER A 176 7.86 11.56 10.91
CA SER A 176 7.12 12.40 9.96
C SER A 176 5.62 12.09 9.95
N VAL A 177 5.22 10.92 10.47
CA VAL A 177 3.84 10.46 10.47
C VAL A 177 3.12 10.99 11.70
N LYS A 178 2.20 11.93 11.49
CA LYS A 178 1.46 12.61 12.56
C LYS A 178 0.12 11.92 12.81
N VAL A 179 0.14 10.74 13.43
CA VAL A 179 -1.05 10.00 13.85
C VAL A 179 -0.84 9.36 15.23
N ASP A 180 -1.93 9.08 15.92
CA ASP A 180 -1.86 8.37 17.20
C ASP A 180 -1.50 6.89 16.95
N PRO A 181 -0.45 6.37 17.59
CA PRO A 181 -0.07 4.98 17.48
C PRO A 181 -1.12 4.07 18.12
N MET A 182 -1.08 2.80 17.77
CA MET A 182 -2.01 1.78 18.26
C MET A 182 -1.24 0.51 18.59
N THR A 183 -1.55 -0.11 19.74
CA THR A 183 -1.14 -1.48 20.01
C THR A 183 -2.33 -2.40 19.83
N ILE A 184 -2.14 -3.47 19.06
CA ILE A 184 -3.12 -4.55 18.91
C ILE A 184 -2.58 -5.80 19.59
N SER A 185 -3.29 -6.29 20.59
CA SER A 185 -3.04 -7.58 21.23
C SER A 185 -3.98 -8.63 20.63
N VAL A 186 -3.41 -9.68 20.03
CA VAL A 186 -4.19 -10.76 19.41
C VAL A 186 -3.88 -12.08 20.09
N THR A 187 -4.90 -12.68 20.70
CA THR A 187 -4.83 -14.05 21.22
C THR A 187 -5.47 -15.01 20.22
N VAL A 188 -4.69 -15.94 19.68
CA VAL A 188 -5.19 -17.04 18.86
C VAL A 188 -5.69 -18.16 19.78
N ILE A 189 -6.98 -18.49 19.70
CA ILE A 189 -7.64 -19.44 20.60
C ILE A 189 -7.85 -20.77 19.89
N GLY A 190 -8.47 -20.75 18.72
CA GLY A 190 -8.82 -21.97 18.00
C GLY A 190 -9.33 -21.69 16.60
N ALA A 191 -9.69 -22.74 15.89
CA ALA A 191 -10.31 -22.64 14.59
C ALA A 191 -11.40 -23.68 14.41
N ARG A 192 -12.13 -23.60 13.30
CA ARG A 192 -13.06 -24.63 12.87
C ARG A 192 -12.94 -24.86 11.37
N HIS A 193 -13.18 -26.10 10.92
CA HIS A 193 -13.30 -26.48 9.52
C HIS A 193 -12.10 -26.02 8.66
N LEU A 194 -10.88 -26.32 9.10
CA LEU A 194 -9.64 -26.07 8.32
C LEU A 194 -9.31 -27.20 7.34
N MET A 195 -10.20 -28.19 7.21
CA MET A 195 -9.95 -29.41 6.46
C MET A 195 -9.98 -29.17 4.94
N ARG A 196 -9.02 -29.75 4.22
CA ARG A 196 -9.11 -29.88 2.76
C ARG A 196 -9.93 -31.13 2.41
N PRO A 197 -10.75 -31.12 1.33
CA PRO A 197 -11.56 -32.27 0.93
C PRO A 197 -10.77 -33.59 0.73
N LYS A 198 -9.46 -33.52 0.49
CA LYS A 198 -8.59 -34.67 0.17
C LYS A 198 -7.52 -35.00 1.23
N GLN A 199 -7.45 -34.24 2.33
CA GLN A 199 -6.35 -34.37 3.31
C GLN A 199 -6.96 -34.47 4.71
N LYS A 200 -6.80 -35.63 5.35
CA LYS A 200 -7.62 -35.99 6.51
C LYS A 200 -7.22 -35.25 7.79
N LEU A 201 -5.93 -35.05 8.04
CA LEU A 201 -5.43 -34.47 9.30
C LEU A 201 -4.06 -33.84 9.05
N GLY A 202 -3.91 -32.59 9.46
CA GLY A 202 -2.68 -31.80 9.35
C GLY A 202 -2.29 -31.20 10.69
N ASN A 203 -1.15 -30.52 10.74
CA ASN A 203 -0.64 -29.79 11.88
C ASN A 203 -0.81 -28.27 11.66
N PRO A 204 -2.01 -27.70 11.86
CA PRO A 204 -2.22 -26.32 11.52
C PRO A 204 -1.55 -25.37 12.51
N PHE A 205 -1.04 -24.27 11.97
CA PHE A 205 -0.58 -23.10 12.71
C PHE A 205 -1.10 -21.82 12.04
N VAL A 206 -1.13 -20.74 12.82
CA VAL A 206 -1.58 -19.42 12.36
C VAL A 206 -0.39 -18.48 12.32
N GLU A 207 -0.19 -17.81 11.20
CA GLU A 207 0.68 -16.66 11.05
C GLU A 207 -0.18 -15.38 11.03
N ILE A 208 0.24 -14.37 11.77
CA ILE A 208 -0.34 -13.03 11.77
C ILE A 208 0.74 -12.07 11.31
N GLU A 209 0.42 -11.27 10.29
CA GLU A 209 1.29 -10.28 9.69
C GLU A 209 0.62 -8.90 9.74
N ILE A 210 1.37 -7.88 10.17
CA ILE A 210 1.05 -6.48 9.96
C ILE A 210 1.74 -6.02 8.68
N VAL A 211 0.97 -5.39 7.79
CA VAL A 211 1.42 -4.89 6.49
C VAL A 211 1.08 -3.40 6.40
N GLY A 212 2.06 -2.54 6.22
CA GLY A 212 1.83 -1.09 6.14
C GLY A 212 3.10 -0.32 5.84
N LEU A 213 3.45 0.65 6.70
CA LEU A 213 4.77 1.27 6.65
C LEU A 213 5.85 0.25 7.03
N ASP A 214 7.08 0.46 6.56
CA ASP A 214 8.19 -0.45 6.85
C ASP A 214 8.46 -0.59 8.34
N CYS A 215 8.28 0.49 9.12
CA CYS A 215 8.40 0.48 10.58
C CYS A 215 7.29 -0.30 11.31
N ASP A 216 6.16 -0.55 10.65
CA ASP A 216 5.01 -1.26 11.24
C ASP A 216 4.97 -2.74 10.82
N ASN A 217 5.73 -3.11 9.80
CA ASN A 217 5.74 -4.47 9.27
C ASN A 217 6.28 -5.45 10.32
N ASN A 218 5.45 -6.43 10.69
CA ASN A 218 5.83 -7.42 11.70
C ASN A 218 5.09 -8.73 11.45
N LYS A 219 5.71 -9.86 11.79
CA LYS A 219 5.14 -11.20 11.63
C LYS A 219 5.29 -11.99 12.92
N TRP A 220 4.25 -12.74 13.24
CA TRP A 220 4.25 -13.67 14.36
C TRP A 220 3.52 -14.93 13.96
N LYS A 221 3.94 -16.08 14.50
CA LYS A 221 3.25 -17.36 14.26
C LYS A 221 3.04 -18.12 15.55
N THR A 222 1.92 -18.84 15.63
CA THR A 222 1.67 -19.80 16.69
C THR A 222 2.56 -21.03 16.54
N LEU A 223 2.70 -21.80 17.62
CA LEU A 223 3.10 -23.20 17.50
C LEU A 223 2.06 -24.01 16.71
N SER A 224 2.49 -25.08 16.05
CA SER A 224 1.61 -26.01 15.34
C SER A 224 0.81 -26.88 16.33
N THR A 225 -0.47 -27.11 16.04
CA THR A 225 -1.27 -28.14 16.74
C THR A 225 -1.07 -29.50 16.07
N GLN A 226 -1.17 -30.60 16.81
CA GLN A 226 -0.98 -31.93 16.25
C GLN A 226 -2.30 -32.50 15.71
N MET A 227 -2.30 -32.90 14.43
CA MET A 227 -3.31 -33.77 13.82
C MET A 227 -4.77 -33.35 14.08
N ASN A 228 -5.09 -32.06 13.98
CA ASN A 228 -6.44 -31.55 14.18
C ASN A 228 -6.79 -30.41 13.21
N GLY A 229 -7.44 -30.73 12.10
CA GLY A 229 -7.96 -29.75 11.14
C GLY A 229 -9.42 -29.35 11.35
N LEU A 230 -10.17 -30.05 12.21
CA LEU A 230 -11.61 -29.79 12.37
C LEU A 230 -11.88 -28.70 13.40
N ASN A 231 -11.18 -28.74 14.54
CA ASN A 231 -11.38 -27.84 15.66
C ASN A 231 -10.10 -27.65 16.50
N PRO A 232 -8.96 -27.25 15.90
CA PRO A 232 -7.73 -27.06 16.67
C PRO A 232 -7.89 -25.94 17.70
N VAL A 233 -7.18 -26.10 18.81
CA VAL A 233 -7.09 -25.13 19.89
C VAL A 233 -5.61 -24.85 20.13
N TRP A 234 -5.21 -23.59 19.95
CA TRP A 234 -3.90 -23.11 20.38
C TRP A 234 -4.09 -22.55 21.78
N SER A 235 -3.31 -22.99 22.77
CA SER A 235 -3.47 -22.68 24.21
C SER A 235 -3.34 -21.19 24.56
N LYS A 236 -4.19 -20.33 23.99
CA LYS A 236 -4.24 -18.87 24.10
C LYS A 236 -2.89 -18.20 23.90
N GLN A 237 -2.25 -18.48 22.76
CA GLN A 237 -1.01 -17.81 22.40
C GLN A 237 -1.33 -16.36 21.99
N THR A 238 -0.73 -15.39 22.68
CA THR A 238 -0.95 -13.95 22.48
C THR A 238 0.29 -13.29 21.90
N THR A 239 0.08 -12.35 20.98
CA THR A 239 1.11 -11.45 20.46
C THR A 239 0.61 -10.02 20.48
N ASP A 240 1.53 -9.09 20.69
CA ASP A 240 1.28 -7.66 20.66
C ASP A 240 1.96 -7.06 19.44
N PHE A 241 1.25 -6.20 18.71
CA PHE A 241 1.78 -5.45 17.58
C PHE A 241 1.65 -3.95 17.87
N ASP A 242 2.79 -3.27 17.93
CA ASP A 242 2.86 -1.81 17.99
C ASP A 242 2.87 -1.24 16.57
N ILE A 243 1.89 -0.38 16.28
CA ILE A 243 1.63 0.16 14.94
C ILE A 243 1.68 1.69 15.03
N HIS A 244 2.69 2.28 14.39
CA HIS A 244 2.89 3.73 14.36
C HIS A 244 1.89 4.41 13.43
N CYS A 245 1.52 3.81 12.31
CA CYS A 245 0.53 4.36 11.37
C CYS A 245 -0.67 3.42 11.14
N PRO A 246 -1.64 3.37 12.07
CA PRO A 246 -2.78 2.48 11.96
C PRO A 246 -3.63 2.70 10.71
N ASP A 247 -3.65 3.93 10.18
CA ASP A 247 -4.45 4.30 9.00
C ASP A 247 -3.91 3.71 7.69
N LEU A 248 -2.64 3.30 7.64
CA LEU A 248 -2.02 2.63 6.49
C LEU A 248 -1.84 1.12 6.71
N ALA A 249 -2.02 0.64 7.94
CA ALA A 249 -1.78 -0.74 8.30
C ALA A 249 -2.96 -1.67 8.00
N LEU A 250 -2.62 -2.88 7.56
CA LEU A 250 -3.49 -4.03 7.39
C LEU A 250 -2.99 -5.13 8.32
N ILE A 251 -3.92 -5.89 8.91
CA ILE A 251 -3.62 -7.15 9.59
C ILE A 251 -4.02 -8.31 8.69
N ARG A 252 -3.17 -9.31 8.60
CA ARG A 252 -3.35 -10.48 7.76
C ARG A 252 -3.16 -11.74 8.59
N PHE A 253 -4.20 -12.57 8.62
CA PHE A 253 -4.18 -13.91 9.20
C PHE A 253 -3.94 -14.92 8.09
N VAL A 254 -2.99 -15.82 8.26
CA VAL A 254 -2.73 -16.94 7.36
C VAL A 254 -2.72 -18.21 8.17
N VAL A 255 -3.50 -19.20 7.75
CA VAL A 255 -3.49 -20.53 8.34
C VAL A 255 -2.76 -21.44 7.39
N ASN A 256 -1.74 -22.13 7.91
CA ASN A 256 -0.94 -23.08 7.17
C ASN A 256 -1.02 -24.43 7.86
N ASP A 257 -0.81 -25.49 7.08
CA ASP A 257 -0.62 -26.86 7.54
C ASP A 257 0.86 -27.21 7.43
N GLU A 258 1.50 -27.58 8.54
CA GLU A 258 2.89 -28.04 8.52
C GLU A 258 2.95 -29.53 8.16
N ASP A 259 3.62 -29.83 7.04
CA ASP A 259 3.78 -31.22 6.61
C ASP A 259 4.91 -31.96 7.35
N THR A 260 5.11 -33.24 7.02
CA THR A 260 6.15 -34.08 7.66
C THR A 260 7.57 -33.54 7.53
N PHE A 261 7.84 -32.65 6.58
CA PHE A 261 9.14 -32.03 6.34
C PHE A 261 9.24 -30.61 6.91
N GLY A 262 8.18 -30.12 7.56
CA GLY A 262 8.12 -28.75 8.08
C GLY A 262 7.76 -27.71 7.03
N GLU A 263 7.35 -28.10 5.82
CA GLU A 263 6.97 -27.14 4.79
C GLU A 263 5.53 -26.65 5.02
N PRO A 264 5.31 -25.32 5.07
CA PRO A 264 4.00 -24.76 5.30
C PRO A 264 3.13 -24.87 4.04
N LYS A 265 1.95 -25.48 4.17
CA LYS A 265 0.95 -25.60 3.11
C LYS A 265 -0.25 -24.72 3.41
N PHE A 266 -0.45 -23.70 2.58
CA PHE A 266 -1.54 -22.73 2.71
C PHE A 266 -2.93 -23.37 2.84
N LEU A 267 -3.65 -23.09 3.93
CA LEU A 267 -5.03 -23.53 4.15
C LEU A 267 -6.05 -22.43 3.91
N GLY A 268 -5.73 -21.20 4.33
CA GLY A 268 -6.63 -20.06 4.16
C GLY A 268 -6.02 -18.77 4.69
N GLN A 269 -6.60 -17.64 4.32
CA GLN A 269 -6.19 -16.33 4.80
C GLN A 269 -7.37 -15.40 5.03
N ALA A 270 -7.14 -14.34 5.80
CA ALA A 270 -8.04 -13.21 5.89
C ALA A 270 -7.24 -11.93 6.15
N THR A 271 -7.46 -10.89 5.34
CA THR A 271 -6.76 -9.61 5.45
C THR A 271 -7.75 -8.49 5.72
N PHE A 272 -7.47 -7.63 6.72
CA PHE A 272 -8.36 -6.54 7.14
C PHE A 272 -7.58 -5.25 7.42
N PRO A 273 -8.16 -4.07 7.16
CA PRO A 273 -7.61 -2.80 7.64
C PRO A 273 -7.63 -2.75 9.17
N VAL A 274 -6.53 -2.32 9.77
CA VAL A 274 -6.39 -2.24 11.23
C VAL A 274 -7.48 -1.38 11.86
N LYS A 275 -7.77 -0.21 11.27
CA LYS A 275 -8.82 0.71 11.74
C LYS A 275 -10.24 0.14 11.68
N CYS A 276 -10.45 -0.97 10.97
CA CYS A 276 -11.77 -1.61 10.85
C CYS A 276 -11.95 -2.79 11.82
N LEU A 277 -10.95 -3.10 12.65
CA LEU A 277 -11.04 -4.18 13.62
C LEU A 277 -11.98 -3.85 14.78
N ARG A 278 -12.52 -4.90 15.40
CA ARG A 278 -13.37 -4.81 16.60
C ARG A 278 -12.73 -5.63 17.72
N THR A 279 -12.80 -5.13 18.94
CA THR A 279 -12.23 -5.77 20.14
C THR A 279 -13.11 -6.91 20.68
N GLY A 280 -12.57 -7.70 21.62
CA GLY A 280 -13.19 -8.85 22.26
C GLY A 280 -13.02 -10.15 21.47
N TYR A 281 -13.84 -11.16 21.80
CA TYR A 281 -13.86 -12.43 21.07
C TYR A 281 -14.50 -12.25 19.68
N ARG A 282 -13.73 -12.55 18.64
CA ARG A 282 -14.14 -12.39 17.23
C ARG A 282 -13.88 -13.65 16.43
N SER A 283 -14.80 -13.92 15.51
CA SER A 283 -14.61 -14.90 14.45
C SER A 283 -13.90 -14.22 13.29
N VAL A 284 -12.86 -14.86 12.76
CA VAL A 284 -12.17 -14.43 11.53
C VAL A 284 -12.48 -15.46 10.44
N PRO A 285 -13.47 -15.20 9.57
CA PRO A 285 -13.79 -16.09 8.45
C PRO A 285 -12.62 -16.16 7.48
N LEU A 286 -12.23 -17.37 7.10
CA LEU A 286 -11.09 -17.60 6.22
C LEU A 286 -11.53 -17.61 4.75
N LYS A 287 -10.57 -17.27 3.89
CA LYS A 287 -10.70 -17.24 2.44
C LYS A 287 -9.61 -18.09 1.79
N ASN A 288 -9.85 -18.54 0.57
CA ASN A 288 -8.85 -19.24 -0.24
C ASN A 288 -7.80 -18.26 -0.81
N GLU A 289 -6.91 -18.78 -1.66
CA GLU A 289 -5.83 -18.01 -2.30
C GLU A 289 -6.37 -16.86 -3.18
N TYR A 290 -7.56 -17.01 -3.76
CA TYR A 290 -8.24 -16.03 -4.60
C TYR A 290 -9.10 -15.03 -3.79
N SER A 291 -9.01 -15.07 -2.45
CA SER A 291 -9.85 -14.27 -1.54
C SER A 291 -11.36 -14.58 -1.61
N GLU A 292 -11.72 -15.80 -2.02
CA GLU A 292 -13.09 -16.30 -1.96
C GLU A 292 -13.36 -16.97 -0.60
N PRO A 293 -14.58 -16.85 -0.03
CA PRO A 293 -14.89 -17.43 1.28
C PRO A 293 -14.71 -18.96 1.32
N LEU A 294 -14.04 -19.46 2.36
CA LEU A 294 -14.04 -20.88 2.70
C LEU A 294 -15.24 -21.19 3.60
N GLU A 295 -16.09 -22.09 3.15
CA GLU A 295 -17.32 -22.44 3.87
C GLU A 295 -17.01 -22.96 5.28
N LEU A 296 -17.69 -22.37 6.28
CA LEU A 296 -17.56 -22.64 7.72
C LEU A 296 -16.18 -22.36 8.34
N SER A 297 -15.12 -22.26 7.54
CA SER A 297 -13.74 -22.11 7.99
C SER A 297 -13.51 -20.76 8.65
N ALA A 298 -13.09 -20.78 9.91
CA ALA A 298 -12.86 -19.55 10.67
C ALA A 298 -11.91 -19.78 11.84
N LEU A 299 -11.15 -18.74 12.19
CA LEU A 299 -10.45 -18.65 13.48
C LEU A 299 -11.36 -18.03 14.54
N LEU A 300 -11.15 -18.42 15.79
CA LEU A 300 -11.60 -17.72 16.97
C LEU A 300 -10.39 -17.02 17.59
N VAL A 301 -10.47 -15.70 17.69
CA VAL A 301 -9.44 -14.84 18.28
C VAL A 301 -10.04 -13.95 19.35
N HIS A 302 -9.21 -13.51 20.30
CA HIS A 302 -9.52 -12.35 21.13
C HIS A 302 -8.64 -11.20 20.65
N VAL A 303 -9.25 -10.05 20.38
CA VAL A 303 -8.54 -8.84 19.93
C VAL A 303 -8.72 -7.77 20.99
N ASP A 304 -7.63 -7.17 21.42
CA ASP A 304 -7.64 -5.97 22.25
C ASP A 304 -6.87 -4.85 21.56
N ILE A 305 -7.34 -3.62 21.72
CA ILE A 305 -6.78 -2.45 21.05
C ILE A 305 -6.62 -1.36 22.09
N ARG A 306 -5.38 -0.90 22.29
CA ARG A 306 -5.01 0.10 23.28
C ARG A 306 -4.16 1.21 22.68
N ASN A 307 -4.21 2.38 23.29
CA ASN A 307 -3.30 3.48 22.98
C ASN A 307 -2.03 3.30 23.83
N PRO A 308 -0.87 2.99 23.23
CA PRO A 308 0.34 2.74 24.00
C PRO A 308 0.83 3.97 24.78
N GLN A 309 0.47 5.17 24.35
CA GLN A 309 0.88 6.41 25.02
C GLN A 309 0.12 6.65 26.35
N GLU A 310 -1.04 6.02 26.52
CA GLU A 310 -1.90 6.22 27.70
C GLU A 310 -1.66 5.18 28.80
N GLU A 311 -1.45 3.91 28.43
CA GLU A 311 -1.43 2.79 29.39
C GLU A 311 -0.02 2.31 29.77
N ASP A 312 0.95 2.36 28.86
CA ASP A 312 2.26 1.70 28.99
C ASP A 312 3.42 2.62 28.55
N ASN A 313 3.27 3.94 28.67
CA ASN A 313 4.18 4.93 28.04
C ASN A 313 5.68 4.65 28.30
N ASP A 314 6.06 4.28 29.53
CA ASP A 314 7.46 3.95 29.88
C ASP A 314 7.96 2.64 29.22
N ILE A 315 7.13 1.59 29.17
CA ILE A 315 7.50 0.32 28.52
C ILE A 315 7.51 0.49 27.01
N TYR A 316 6.50 1.18 26.48
CA TYR A 316 6.35 1.44 25.06
C TYR A 316 7.51 2.27 24.51
N SER A 317 7.86 3.38 25.16
CA SER A 317 9.02 4.20 24.77
C SER A 317 10.32 3.39 24.83
N CYS A 318 10.53 2.61 25.89
CA CYS A 318 11.69 1.72 25.99
C CYS A 318 11.73 0.67 24.87
N LEU A 319 10.59 0.03 24.54
CA LEU A 319 10.50 -0.92 23.42
C LEU A 319 10.78 -0.24 22.08
N GLN A 320 10.29 0.98 21.89
CA GLN A 320 10.51 1.77 20.68
C GLN A 320 11.99 2.13 20.51
N ASP A 321 12.67 2.56 21.59
CA ASP A 321 14.12 2.85 21.58
C ASP A 321 14.94 1.60 21.28
N LEU A 322 14.57 0.45 21.86
CA LEU A 322 15.24 -0.83 21.60
C LEU A 322 15.03 -1.30 20.16
N GLN A 323 13.85 -1.08 19.58
CA GLN A 323 13.57 -1.40 18.18
C GLN A 323 14.38 -0.52 17.23
N ASP A 324 14.52 0.77 17.52
CA ASP A 324 15.37 1.69 16.76
C ASP A 324 16.84 1.27 16.83
N GLN A 325 17.32 0.96 18.04
CA GLN A 325 18.66 0.45 18.24
C GLN A 325 18.90 -0.85 17.46
N ARG A 326 17.92 -1.76 17.43
CA ARG A 326 17.99 -3.00 16.64
C ARG A 326 18.14 -2.71 15.15
N GLU A 327 17.38 -1.75 14.60
CA GLU A 327 17.43 -1.39 13.18
C GLU A 327 18.77 -0.72 12.82
N ASP A 328 19.25 0.20 13.65
CA ASP A 328 20.55 0.87 13.48
C ASP A 328 21.70 -0.14 13.50
N LEU A 329 21.68 -1.08 14.46
CA LEU A 329 22.67 -2.15 14.56
C LEU A 329 22.64 -3.06 13.33
N SER A 330 21.45 -3.41 12.84
CA SER A 330 21.29 -4.25 11.64
C SER A 330 21.86 -3.56 10.40
N SER A 331 21.53 -2.28 10.20
CA SER A 331 22.06 -1.47 9.09
C SER A 331 23.58 -1.34 9.16
N ARG A 332 24.13 -1.10 10.36
CA ARG A 332 25.58 -1.03 10.58
C ARG A 332 26.29 -2.35 10.31
N ILE A 333 25.69 -3.49 10.62
CA ILE A 333 26.24 -4.81 10.28
C ILE A 333 26.35 -4.96 8.76
N ALA A 334 25.29 -4.60 8.02
CA ALA A 334 25.30 -4.68 6.57
C ALA A 334 26.39 -3.80 5.93
N GLU A 335 26.60 -2.59 6.44
CA GLU A 335 27.68 -1.69 5.99
C GLU A 335 29.08 -2.27 6.27
N LEU A 336 29.31 -2.79 7.47
CA LEU A 336 30.60 -3.39 7.85
C LEU A 336 30.92 -4.63 7.02
N GLU A 337 29.91 -5.45 6.71
CA GLU A 337 30.07 -6.63 5.85
C GLU A 337 30.39 -6.24 4.40
N LEU A 338 29.74 -5.19 3.88
CA LEU A 338 30.05 -4.65 2.56
C LEU A 338 31.49 -4.12 2.47
N ASN A 339 31.99 -3.51 3.54
CA ASN A 339 33.34 -2.98 3.62
C ASN A 339 34.41 -4.06 3.94
N GLY A 340 34.00 -5.29 4.25
CA GLY A 340 34.91 -6.41 4.56
C GLY A 340 35.39 -6.47 6.02
N ASP A 341 34.85 -5.64 6.91
CA ASP A 341 35.23 -5.52 8.32
C ASP A 341 34.54 -6.58 9.21
N LEU A 342 34.77 -7.86 8.89
CA LEU A 342 34.07 -9.00 9.50
C LEU A 342 34.20 -9.08 11.03
N ARG A 343 35.35 -8.67 11.60
CA ARG A 343 35.55 -8.68 13.06
C ARG A 343 34.66 -7.67 13.78
N GLN A 344 34.53 -6.46 13.21
CA GLN A 344 33.68 -5.43 13.78
C GLN A 344 32.21 -5.79 13.58
N ALA A 345 31.84 -6.35 12.42
CA ALA A 345 30.49 -6.87 12.18
C ALA A 345 30.11 -7.93 13.23
N GLN A 346 31.03 -8.82 13.60
CA GLN A 346 30.78 -9.83 14.62
C GLN A 346 30.57 -9.24 16.03
N GLN A 347 31.29 -8.17 16.39
CA GLN A 347 31.07 -7.46 17.66
C GLN A 347 29.69 -6.79 17.69
N VAL A 348 29.30 -6.10 16.61
CA VAL A 348 27.99 -5.46 16.51
C VAL A 348 26.85 -6.49 16.53
N ARG A 349 27.04 -7.67 15.92
CA ARG A 349 26.09 -8.79 16.00
C ARG A 349 25.86 -9.29 17.44
N GLN A 350 26.86 -9.27 18.31
CA GLN A 350 26.66 -9.64 19.73
C GLN A 350 25.77 -8.62 20.44
N VAL A 351 26.01 -7.32 20.24
CA VAL A 351 25.16 -6.25 20.80
C VAL A 351 23.73 -6.35 20.26
N LEU A 352 23.55 -6.70 18.98
CA LEU A 352 22.23 -6.94 18.39
C LEU A 352 21.50 -8.08 19.11
N GLN A 353 22.16 -9.21 19.36
CA GLN A 353 21.58 -10.34 20.09
C GLN A 353 21.17 -9.97 21.53
N GLU A 354 21.99 -9.18 22.23
CA GLU A 354 21.65 -8.68 23.57
C GLU A 354 20.45 -7.73 23.54
N THR A 355 20.37 -6.87 22.52
CA THR A 355 19.25 -5.95 22.30
C THR A 355 17.97 -6.74 22.04
N GLU A 356 18.02 -7.76 21.17
CA GLU A 356 16.88 -8.65 20.89
C GLU A 356 16.42 -9.42 22.13
N ALA A 357 17.35 -9.94 22.93
CA ALA A 357 17.01 -10.60 24.20
C ALA A 357 16.31 -9.65 25.18
N THR A 358 16.74 -8.38 25.21
CA THR A 358 16.13 -7.34 26.03
C THR A 358 14.70 -7.00 25.55
N ILE A 359 14.48 -6.91 24.23
CA ILE A 359 13.15 -6.73 23.64
C ILE A 359 12.22 -7.87 24.05
N VAL A 360 12.67 -9.12 23.95
CA VAL A 360 11.87 -10.28 24.36
C VAL A 360 11.47 -10.19 25.84
N LYS A 361 12.43 -9.83 26.71
CA LYS A 361 12.17 -9.67 28.15
C LYS A 361 11.16 -8.54 28.42
N LYS A 362 11.27 -7.41 27.71
CA LYS A 362 10.35 -6.27 27.85
C LYS A 362 8.94 -6.58 27.35
N ASN A 363 8.82 -7.32 26.25
CA ASN A 363 7.53 -7.82 25.78
C ASN A 363 6.88 -8.79 26.77
N GLN A 364 7.66 -9.66 27.43
CA GLN A 364 7.15 -10.51 28.51
C GLN A 364 6.69 -9.69 29.72
N GLU A 365 7.45 -8.66 30.11
CA GLU A 365 7.05 -7.72 31.17
C GLU A 365 5.70 -7.06 30.84
N ARG A 366 5.53 -6.64 29.59
CA ARG A 366 4.30 -6.03 29.08
C ARG A 366 3.09 -6.99 29.14
N GLN A 367 3.28 -8.26 28.78
CA GLN A 367 2.21 -9.27 28.80
C GLN A 367 1.75 -9.65 30.21
N HIS A 368 2.53 -9.34 31.24
CA HIS A 368 2.20 -9.60 32.64
C HIS A 368 1.51 -8.43 33.35
N ARG A 369 1.45 -7.26 32.73
CA ARG A 369 0.64 -6.11 33.17
C ARG A 369 -0.75 -6.20 32.56
#